data_AF-A0A2D6TVV3-F1
#
_entry.id   AF-A0A2D6TVV3-F1
#
_cell.length_a   1.000
_cell.length_b   1.000
_cell.length_c   1.000
_cell.angle_alpha   90.00
_cell.angle_beta   90.00
_cell.angle_gamma   90.00
#
_symmetry.space_group_name_H-M   'P 1'
#
loop_
_entity.id
_entity.type
_entity.pdbx_description
1 polymer ?
#
loop_
_entity_poly.entity_id
_entity_poly.type
_entity_poly.pdbx_seq_one_letter_code
_entity_poly.pdbx_strand_id
1 'polypeptide(L)' 'MVSVNVRDNNVDQALKALKKKMQREGIFREMKIRRNFEKPSVKKAREKAEAVRRWRKLERKRRRD' A
#
# COMPACT_ATOMS: atom_id res chain seq x y z
N MET A 1 -5.25 -10.21 8.37
CA MET A 1 -4.38 -11.36 8.04
C MET A 1 -4.63 -11.73 6.58
N VAL A 2 -3.61 -11.70 5.73
CA VAL A 2 -3.76 -11.90 4.27
C VAL A 2 -3.70 -13.37 3.94
N SER A 3 -4.79 -13.94 3.41
CA SER A 3 -4.83 -15.30 2.86
C SER A 3 -5.12 -15.29 1.36
N VAL A 4 -4.63 -16.32 0.66
CA VAL A 4 -4.90 -16.61 -0.75
C VAL A 4 -5.17 -18.10 -0.88
N ASN A 5 -6.28 -18.45 -1.53
CA ASN A 5 -6.61 -19.85 -1.80
C ASN A 5 -5.93 -20.28 -3.09
N VAL A 6 -5.24 -21.42 -3.05
CA VAL A 6 -4.65 -22.05 -4.24
C VAL A 6 -5.68 -22.99 -4.85
N ARG A 7 -5.93 -22.85 -6.15
CA ARG A 7 -6.77 -23.79 -6.92
C ARG A 7 -5.88 -24.48 -7.95
N ASP A 8 -6.16 -25.75 -8.22
CA ASP A 8 -5.53 -26.54 -9.30
C ASP A 8 -4.00 -26.61 -9.24
N ASN A 9 -3.44 -26.62 -8.02
CA ASN A 9 -1.99 -26.62 -7.76
C ASN A 9 -1.21 -25.45 -8.43
N ASN A 10 -1.88 -24.37 -8.81
CA ASN A 10 -1.24 -23.23 -9.45
C ASN A 10 -0.61 -22.27 -8.42
N VAL A 11 0.54 -22.67 -7.89
CA VAL A 11 1.24 -21.97 -6.81
C VAL A 11 1.81 -20.62 -7.27
N ASP A 12 2.36 -20.51 -8.49
CA ASP A 12 2.94 -19.26 -8.99
C ASP A 12 1.90 -18.15 -9.11
N GLN A 13 0.70 -18.48 -9.59
CA GLN A 13 -0.40 -17.53 -9.67
C GLN A 13 -0.86 -17.09 -8.28
N ALA A 14 -0.93 -18.01 -7.31
CA ALA A 14 -1.27 -17.70 -5.93
C ALA A 14 -0.24 -16.77 -5.28
N LEU A 15 1.06 -16.98 -5.51
CA LEU A 15 2.13 -16.10 -5.02
C LEU A 15 2.03 -14.70 -5.63
N LYS A 16 1.78 -14.60 -6.94
CA LYS A 16 1.55 -13.32 -7.62
C LYS A 16 0.32 -12.59 -7.07
N ALA A 17 -0.77 -13.31 -6.81
CA ALA A 17 -1.98 -12.77 -6.22
C ALA A 17 -1.75 -12.28 -4.78
N LEU A 18 -1.03 -13.05 -3.97
CA LEU A 18 -0.65 -12.69 -2.62
C LEU A 18 0.19 -11.41 -2.59
N LYS A 19 1.23 -11.34 -3.42
CA LYS A 19 2.07 -10.13 -3.56
C LYS A 19 1.23 -8.90 -3.92
N LYS A 20 0.33 -9.03 -4.89
CA LYS A 20 -0.59 -7.94 -5.28
C LYS A 20 -1.53 -7.54 -4.12
N LYS A 21 -2.06 -8.51 -3.37
CA LYS A 21 -2.94 -8.26 -2.22
C LYS A 21 -2.20 -7.53 -1.09
N MET A 22 -1.01 -8.00 -0.73
CA MET A 22 -0.13 -7.34 0.26
C MET A 22 0.29 -5.93 -0.15
N GLN A 23 0.52 -5.68 -1.45
CA GLN A 23 0.80 -4.34 -1.96
C GLN A 23 -0.40 -3.40 -1.85
N ARG A 24 -1.62 -3.89 -2.14
CA ARG A 24 -2.86 -3.09 -1.97
C ARG A 24 -3.14 -2.75 -0.52
N GLU A 25 -2.94 -3.71 0.38
CA GLU A 25 -3.08 -3.51 1.82
C GLU A 25 -1.98 -2.62 2.41
N GLY A 26 -0.92 -2.32 1.65
CA GLY A 26 0.12 -1.39 2.06
C GLY A 26 1.09 -1.94 3.09
N ILE A 27 1.06 -3.25 3.35
CA ILE A 27 1.87 -3.92 4.38
C ILE A 27 3.36 -3.65 4.16
N PHE A 28 3.86 -3.75 2.93
CA PHE A 28 5.26 -3.44 2.61
C PHE A 28 5.65 -1.99 2.89
N ARG A 29 4.71 -1.06 2.71
CA ARG A 29 4.92 0.36 2.97
C ARG A 29 4.97 0.62 4.48
N GLU A 30 4.05 0.02 5.24
CA GLU A 30 4.07 0.10 6.70
C GLU A 30 5.35 -0.51 7.28
N MET A 31 5.76 -1.68 6.79
CA MET A 31 7.00 -2.31 7.21
C MET A 31 8.19 -1.37 6.96
N LYS A 32 8.27 -0.72 5.80
CA LYS A 32 9.36 0.24 5.52
C LYS A 32 9.36 1.44 6.45
N ILE A 33 8.19 2.00 6.77
CA ILE A 33 8.05 3.16 7.66
C ILE A 33 8.42 2.78 9.10
N ARG A 34 8.05 1.58 9.56
CA ARG A 34 8.27 1.12 10.93
C ARG A 34 9.68 0.58 11.20
N ARG A 35 10.55 0.48 10.18
CA ARG A 35 11.93 -0.03 10.36
C ARG A 35 12.74 0.79 11.38
N ASN A 36 12.55 2.10 11.37
CA ASN A 36 13.29 3.02 12.22
C ASN A 36 12.31 3.95 12.97
N PHE A 37 12.75 4.49 14.11
CA PHE A 37 11.97 5.49 14.84
C PHE A 37 11.85 6.79 14.03
N GLU A 38 10.62 7.22 13.76
CA GLU A 38 10.31 8.50 13.10
C GLU A 38 9.88 9.52 14.16
N LYS A 39 10.60 10.63 14.28
CA LYS A 39 10.26 11.70 15.23
C LYS A 39 8.82 12.20 14.96
N PRO A 40 8.00 12.52 15.99
CA PRO A 40 6.61 12.90 15.80
C PRO A 40 6.37 14.07 14.84
N SER A 41 7.28 15.05 14.81
CA SER A 41 7.21 16.18 13.88
C SER A 41 7.35 15.75 12.42
N VAL A 42 8.27 14.81 12.15
CA VAL A 42 8.53 14.26 10.80
C VAL A 42 7.32 13.41 10.36
N LYS A 43 6.78 12.60 11.26
CA LYS A 43 5.55 11.82 11.01
C LYS A 43 4.38 12.72 10.60
N LYS A 44 4.12 13.81 11.35
CA LYS A 44 3.06 14.79 11.02
C LYS A 44 3.28 15.45 9.65
N ALA A 45 4.51 15.80 9.31
CA ALA A 45 4.83 16.38 8.00
C ALA A 45 4.59 15.39 6.85
N ARG A 46 4.99 14.12 7.03
CA ARG A 46 4.77 13.05 6.05
C ARG A 46 3.29 12.79 5.83
N GLU A 47 2.50 12.68 6.90
CA GLU A 47 1.06 12.45 6.82
C GLU A 47 0.35 13.56 6.04
N LYS A 48 0.67 14.83 6.31
CA LYS A 48 0.16 15.97 5.55
C LYS A 48 0.52 15.88 4.06
N ALA A 49 1.78 15.62 3.74
CA ALA A 49 2.24 15.49 2.36
C ALA A 49 1.57 14.31 1.63
N GLU A 50 1.37 13.18 2.33
CA GLU A 50 0.67 12.02 1.79
C GLU A 50 -0.81 12.30 1.51
N ALA A 51 -1.50 13.01 2.40
CA ALA A 51 -2.90 13.41 2.22
C ALA A 51 -3.07 14.29 0.97
N VAL A 52 -2.23 15.32 0.81
CA VAL A 52 -2.22 16.18 -0.38
C VAL A 52 -1.95 15.36 -1.65
N ARG A 53 -0.98 14.44 -1.62
CA ARG A 53 -0.68 13.56 -2.76
C ARG A 53 -1.87 12.67 -3.12
N ARG A 54 -2.57 12.10 -2.13
CA ARG A 54 -3.77 11.26 -2.35
C ARG A 54 -4.89 12.09 -2.96
N TRP A 55 -5.15 13.28 -2.45
CA TRP A 55 -6.19 14.18 -2.95
C TRP A 55 -5.94 14.57 -4.41
N ARG A 56 -4.72 15.01 -4.75
CA ARG A 56 -4.32 15.31 -6.14
C ARG A 56 -4.47 14.11 -7.07
N LYS A 57 -4.17 12.89 -6.58
CA LYS A 57 -4.35 11.67 -7.38
C LYS A 57 -5.82 11.38 -7.66
N LEU A 58 -6.71 11.60 -6.69
CA LEU A 58 -8.15 11.43 -6.87
C LEU A 58 -8.73 12.46 -7.83
N GLU A 59 -8.32 13.71 -7.71
CA GLU A 59 -8.74 14.79 -8.61
C GLU A 59 -8.34 14.48 -10.07
N ARG A 60 -7.11 14.02 -10.30
CA ARG A 60 -6.66 13.60 -11.65
C ARG A 60 -7.47 12.45 -12.24
N LYS A 61 -7.99 11.53 -11.41
CA LYS A 61 -8.87 10.46 -11.88
C LYS A 61 -10.23 11.03 -12.26
N ARG A 62 -10.84 11.85 -11.39
CA ARG A 62 -12.13 12.51 -11.64
C ARG A 62 -12.16 13.39 -12.89
N ARG A 63 -11.04 14.00 -13.26
CA ARG A 63 -10.93 14.81 -14.49
C ARG A 63 -10.72 13.99 -15.76
N ARG A 64 -10.36 12.72 -15.62
CA ARG A 64 -10.07 11.81 -16.75
C ARG A 64 -11.29 11.00 -17.16
N ASP A 65 -12.19 10.76 -16.19
CA ASP A 65 -13.55 10.28 -16.42
C ASP A 65 -14.39 11.42 -17.02
#